data_AF-A0A3D5Q573-F1
#
_entry.id   AF-A0A3D5Q573-F1
#
_cell.length_a   1.000
_cell.length_b   1.000
_cell.length_c   1.000
_cell.angle_alpha   90.00
_cell.angle_beta   90.00
_cell.angle_gamma   90.00
#
_symmetry.space_group_name_H-M   'P 1'
#
loop_
_entity.id
_entity.type
_entity.pdbx_description
1 polymer ?
#
loop_
_entity_poly.entity_id
_entity_poly.type
_entity_poly.pdbx_seq_one_letter_code
_entity_poly.pdbx_strand_id
1 'polypeptide(L)'
;MLPVTHGNKYTELHILLYTLILLAVSLLPFVTGMSGGIYLMGALALGLRFLQYAVRLLRGDDRQVALDTFKYSITYLMALFVVLLVDHFVFF
;
A
#
# COMPACT_ATOMS: atom_id res chain seq x y z
N MET A 1 -17.50 12.95 2.82
CA MET A 1 -16.62 12.04 2.05
C MET A 1 -16.07 12.83 0.86
N LEU A 2 -14.78 12.77 0.55
CA LEU A 2 -14.18 13.50 -0.58
C LEU A 2 -14.93 13.34 -1.93
N PRO A 3 -15.53 12.17 -2.27
CA PRO A 3 -16.31 12.04 -3.50
C PRO A 3 -17.54 12.96 -3.56
N VAL A 4 -18.14 13.27 -2.41
CA VAL A 4 -19.36 14.08 -2.31
C VAL A 4 -19.06 15.58 -2.41
N THR A 5 -17.82 16.00 -2.09
CA THR A 5 -17.43 17.42 -2.08
C THR A 5 -16.55 17.82 -3.27
N HIS A 6 -15.69 16.93 -3.76
CA HIS A 6 -14.70 17.23 -4.80
C HIS A 6 -14.76 16.27 -6.01
N GLY A 7 -15.66 15.27 -5.99
CA GLY A 7 -15.84 14.29 -7.05
C GLY A 7 -14.91 13.06 -6.96
N ASN A 8 -15.24 12.03 -7.74
CA ASN A 8 -14.54 10.75 -7.72
C ASN A 8 -13.07 10.88 -8.14
N LYS A 9 -12.79 11.56 -9.26
CA LYS A 9 -11.41 11.74 -9.77
C LYS A 9 -10.45 12.37 -8.76
N TYR A 10 -10.91 13.35 -7.98
CA TYR A 10 -10.10 13.96 -6.93
C TYR A 10 -9.79 12.97 -5.81
N THR A 11 -10.75 12.13 -5.45
CA THR A 11 -10.59 11.10 -4.43
C THR A 11 -9.61 10.01 -4.90
N GLU A 12 -9.74 9.56 -6.15
CA GLU A 12 -8.84 8.57 -6.76
C GLU A 12 -7.39 9.07 -6.83
N LEU A 13 -7.20 10.35 -7.17
CA LEU A 13 -5.87 10.96 -7.16
C LEU A 13 -5.26 10.95 -5.75
N HIS A 14 -6.05 11.29 -4.72
CA HIS A 14 -5.60 11.24 -3.34
C HIS A 14 -5.25 9.82 -2.91
N ILE A 15 -6.02 8.81 -3.33
CA ILE A 15 -5.70 7.41 -3.08
C ILE A 15 -4.32 7.09 -3.67
N LEU A 16 -4.05 7.46 -4.91
CA LEU A 16 -2.74 7.22 -5.53
C LEU A 16 -1.60 7.91 -4.78
N LEU A 17 -1.77 9.20 -4.45
CA LEU A 17 -0.75 9.98 -3.71
C LEU A 17 -0.50 9.39 -2.33
N TYR A 18 -1.54 9.02 -1.58
CA TYR A 18 -1.39 8.40 -0.27
C TYR A 18 -0.78 7.00 -0.34
N THR A 19 -1.06 6.23 -1.39
CA THR A 19 -0.42 4.92 -1.60
C THR A 19 1.09 5.07 -1.85
N LEU A 20 1.50 6.12 -2.55
CA LEU A 20 2.92 6.43 -2.79
C LEU A 20 3.63 6.87 -1.51
N ILE A 21 2.98 7.70 -0.69
CA ILE A 21 3.48 8.08 0.64
C ILE A 21 3.56 6.84 1.55
N LEU A 22 2.54 5.98 1.54
CA LEU A 22 2.52 4.74 2.31
C LEU A 22 3.68 3.82 1.93
N LEU A 23 3.99 3.71 0.63
CA LEU A 23 5.15 2.95 0.16
C LEU A 23 6.45 3.53 0.72
N ALA A 24 6.66 4.85 0.63
CA ALA A 24 7.83 5.50 1.20
C ALA A 24 7.95 5.29 2.72
N VAL A 25 6.84 5.43 3.46
CA VAL A 25 6.79 5.21 4.92
C VAL A 25 7.05 3.75 5.27
N SER A 26 6.55 2.80 4.49
CA SER A 26 6.79 1.36 4.70
C SER A 26 8.23 0.95 4.47
N LEU A 27 9.06 1.77 3.82
CA LEU A 27 10.48 1.50 3.67
C LEU A 27 11.31 2.03 4.85
N LEU A 28 10.73 2.88 5.71
CA LEU A 28 11.44 3.45 6.85
C LEU A 28 12.01 2.39 7.81
N PRO A 29 11.32 1.30 8.17
CA PRO A 29 11.89 0.27 9.05
C PRO A 29 13.16 -0.37 8.51
N PHE A 30 13.32 -0.41 7.19
CA PHE A 30 14.55 -0.90 6.56
C PHE A 30 15.65 0.18 6.60
N VAL A 31 15.31 1.43 6.27
CA VAL A 31 16.26 2.57 6.27
C VAL A 31 16.80 2.85 7.68
N THR A 32 15.99 2.68 8.72
CA THR A 32 16.41 2.84 10.11
C THR A 32 17.20 1.65 10.66
N GLY A 33 17.35 0.57 9.88
CA GLY A 33 18.05 -0.65 10.30
C GLY A 33 17.27 -1.49 11.31
N MET A 34 15.95 -1.27 11.46
CA MET A 34 15.10 -2.08 12.34
C MET A 34 14.69 -3.43 11.71
N SER A 35 14.82 -3.55 10.39
CA SER A 35 14.43 -4.73 9.61
C SER A 35 15.42 -4.98 8.46
N GLY A 36 15.55 -6.24 8.06
CA GLY A 36 16.46 -6.76 7.06
C GLY A 36 15.91 -6.79 5.63
N GLY A 37 16.65 -7.48 4.76
CA GLY A 37 16.36 -7.52 3.33
C GLY A 37 15.08 -8.29 2.97
N ILE A 38 14.61 -9.20 3.85
CA ILE A 38 13.36 -9.94 3.63
C ILE A 38 12.19 -8.97 3.72
N TYR A 39 12.20 -8.09 4.72
CA TYR A 39 11.21 -7.04 4.85
C TYR A 39 11.20 -6.10 3.63
N LEU A 40 12.36 -5.65 3.17
CA LEU A 40 12.46 -4.77 2.01
C LEU A 40 11.79 -5.37 0.77
N MET A 41 12.09 -6.62 0.44
CA MET A 41 11.50 -7.28 -0.73
C MET A 41 9.99 -7.45 -0.59
N GLY A 42 9.51 -7.83 0.59
CA GLY A 42 8.07 -7.98 0.85
C GLY A 42 7.33 -6.65 0.78
N ALA A 43 7.86 -5.60 1.43
CA ALA A 43 7.29 -4.25 1.41
C ALA A 43 7.22 -3.68 0.00
N LEU A 44 8.28 -3.83 -0.80
CA LEU A 44 8.29 -3.42 -2.21
C LEU A 44 7.28 -4.20 -3.06
N ALA A 45 7.25 -5.53 -2.95
CA ALA A 45 6.33 -6.35 -3.73
C ALA A 45 4.86 -6.03 -3.42
N LEU A 46 4.53 -5.93 -2.13
CA LEU A 46 3.19 -5.57 -1.67
C LEU A 46 2.83 -4.14 -2.07
N GLY A 47 3.77 -3.20 -1.95
CA GLY A 47 3.57 -1.78 -2.22
C GLY A 47 3.38 -1.50 -3.69
N LEU A 48 4.21 -2.09 -4.56
CA LEU A 48 4.06 -1.98 -6.03
C LEU A 48 2.71 -2.54 -6.50
N ARG A 49 2.27 -3.66 -5.93
CA ARG A 49 0.96 -4.22 -6.25
C ARG A 49 -0.18 -3.32 -5.74
N PHE A 50 -0.03 -2.66 -4.59
CA PHE A 50 -1.00 -1.65 -4.15
C PHE A 50 -1.07 -0.47 -5.12
N LEU A 51 0.10 0.00 -5.58
CA LEU A 51 0.21 1.08 -6.55
C LEU A 51 -0.50 0.73 -7.87
N GLN A 52 -0.39 -0.52 -8.33
CA GLN A 52 -1.13 -1.00 -9.50
C GLN A 52 -2.65 -0.90 -9.32
N TYR A 53 -3.19 -1.26 -8.15
CA TYR A 53 -4.62 -1.08 -7.85
C TYR A 53 -5.02 0.39 -7.84
N ALA A 54 -4.22 1.27 -7.22
CA ALA A 54 -4.49 2.71 -7.19
C ALA A 54 -4.46 3.35 -8.58
N VAL A 55 -3.52 2.96 -9.45
CA VAL A 55 -3.46 3.41 -10.86
C VAL A 55 -4.65 2.88 -11.65
N ARG A 56 -5.05 1.63 -11.42
CA ARG A 56 -6.23 1.04 -12.08
C ARG A 56 -7.51 1.75 -11.68
N LEU A 57 -7.64 2.13 -10.41
CA LEU A 57 -8.75 2.91 -9.88
C LEU A 57 -8.81 4.30 -10.52
N LEU A 58 -7.67 4.99 -10.64
CA LEU A 58 -7.62 6.31 -11.29
C LEU A 58 -7.96 6.27 -12.79
N ARG A 59 -7.71 5.14 -13.47
CA ARG A 59 -8.02 4.96 -14.90
C ARG A 59 -9.43 4.46 -15.15
N GLY A 60 -10.07 3.83 -14.17
CA GLY A 60 -11.39 3.22 -14.31
C GLY A 60 -12.23 3.47 -13.07
N ASP A 61 -13.27 4.28 -13.24
CA ASP A 61 -14.27 4.65 -12.21
C ASP A 61 -15.28 3.50 -11.99
N ASP A 62 -14.76 2.30 -11.73
CA ASP A 62 -15.57 1.11 -11.46
C ASP A 62 -15.60 0.84 -9.95
N ARG A 63 -16.82 0.76 -9.41
CA ARG A 63 -17.09 0.47 -8.01
C ARG A 63 -16.46 -0.86 -7.56
N GLN A 64 -16.33 -1.84 -8.46
CA GLN A 64 -15.66 -3.11 -8.14
C GLN A 64 -14.17 -2.90 -7.84
N VAL A 65 -13.48 -2.09 -8.65
CA VAL A 65 -12.05 -1.80 -8.45
C VAL A 65 -11.83 -1.05 -7.13
N ALA A 66 -12.75 -0.16 -6.75
CA ALA A 66 -12.69 0.55 -5.47
C ALA A 66 -12.78 -0.43 -4.28
N LEU A 67 -13.72 -1.39 -4.34
CA LEU A 67 -13.89 -2.41 -3.32
C LEU A 67 -12.69 -3.37 -3.24
N ASP A 68 -12.14 -3.76 -4.39
CA ASP A 68 -10.96 -4.63 -4.44
C ASP A 68 -9.70 -3.92 -3.91
N THR A 69 -9.55 -2.64 -4.21
CA THR A 69 -8.47 -1.80 -3.65
C THR A 69 -8.58 -1.70 -2.13
N PHE A 70 -9.80 -1.59 -1.59
CA PHE A 70 -10.04 -1.60 -0.15
C PHE A 70 -9.74 -2.96 0.50
N LYS A 71 -10.17 -4.08 -0.10
CA LYS A 71 -9.82 -5.42 0.40
C LYS A 71 -8.31 -5.65 0.37
N TYR A 72 -7.65 -5.18 -0.70
CA TYR A 72 -6.21 -5.27 -0.83
C TYR A 72 -5.50 -4.43 0.22
N SER A 73 -5.99 -3.26 0.61
CA SER A 73 -5.33 -2.44 1.65
C SER A 73 -5.28 -3.13 3.02
N ILE A 74 -6.35 -3.84 3.40
CA ILE A 74 -6.39 -4.66 4.63
C ILE A 74 -5.40 -5.82 4.53
N THR A 75 -5.43 -6.54 3.41
CA THR A 75 -4.53 -7.67 3.15
C THR A 75 -3.07 -7.22 3.11
N TYR A 76 -2.81 -6.06 2.50
CA TYR A 76 -1.50 -5.41 2.44
C TYR A 76 -0.98 -5.14 3.84
N LEU A 77 -1.77 -4.50 4.70
CA LEU A 77 -1.36 -4.19 6.06
C LEU A 77 -1.06 -5.47 6.85
N MET A 78 -1.95 -6.47 6.80
CA MET A 78 -1.71 -7.76 7.45
C MET A 78 -0.45 -8.44 6.94
N ALA A 79 -0.28 -8.55 5.62
CA ALA A 79 0.88 -9.20 5.02
C ALA A 79 2.18 -8.45 5.36
N LEU A 80 2.15 -7.13 5.38
CA LEU A 80 3.31 -6.31 5.73
C LEU A 80 3.72 -6.52 7.19
N PHE A 81 2.76 -6.63 8.11
CA PHE A 81 3.04 -7.01 9.50
C PHE A 81 3.62 -8.43 9.63
N VAL A 82 3.07 -9.40 8.88
CA VAL A 82 3.59 -10.78 8.87
C VAL A 82 5.03 -10.81 8.35
N VAL A 83 5.31 -10.12 7.24
CA VAL A 83 6.66 -10.02 6.68
C VAL A 83 7.61 -9.35 7.68
N LEU A 84 7.18 -8.27 8.34
CA LEU A 84 7.96 -7.59 9.38
C LEU A 84 8.28 -8.53 10.54
N LEU A 85 7.31 -9.32 10.99
CA LEU A 85 7.49 -10.28 12.07
C LEU A 85 8.46 -11.39 11.67
N VAL A 86 8.30 -11.96 10.48
CA VAL A 86 9.21 -13.01 9.95
C VAL A 86 10.63 -12.49 9.81
N ASP A 87 10.81 -11.30 9.25
CA ASP A 87 12.11 -10.68 9.10
C ASP A 87 12.77 -10.42 10.47
N HIS A 88 12.01 -9.92 11.44
CA HIS A 88 12.48 -9.74 12.81
C HIS A 88 12.93 -11.07 13.45
N PHE A 89 12.16 -12.16 13.32
CA PHE A 89 12.54 -13.48 13.88
C PHE A 89 13.73 -14.17 13.18
N VAL A 90 14.07 -13.76 11.95
CA VAL A 90 15.15 -14.39 11.16
C VAL A 90 16.47 -13.62 11.32
N PHE A 91 16.42 -12.30 11.48
CA PHE A 91 17.60 -11.44 11.62
C PHE A 91 17.91 -11.01 13.07
N PHE A 92 17.00 -11.22 14.03
CA PHE A 92 17.21 -11.08 15.47
C PHE A 92 17.02 -12.42 16.18
#